data_AF-A0A0R3QGP1-F1
#
_entry.id   AF-A0A0R3QGP1-F1
#
_cell.length_a   1.000
_cell.length_b   1.000
_cell.length_c   1.000
_cell.angle_alpha   90.00
_cell.angle_beta   90.00
_cell.angle_gamma   90.00
#
_symmetry.space_group_name_H-M   'P 1'
#
loop_
_entity.id
_entity.type
_entity.pdbx_description
1 polymer ?
#
loop_
_entity_poly.entity_id
_entity_poly.type
_entity_poly.pdbx_seq_one_letter_code
_entity_poly.pdbx_strand_id
1 'polypeptide(L)'
;MKTECAADGPIKTDDLHHLREGDIFVDSESGQKFRVRKTALPQQSIGGPHGVGDPNDRSLRRLEADILIPNRMNEQVQKVECRESLEGWIP
;
A
#
# COMPACT_ATOMS: atom_id res chain seq x y z
N MET A 1 21.68 -10.52 -21.01
CA MET A 1 20.90 -11.25 -19.99
C MET A 1 19.61 -10.48 -19.79
N LYS A 2 18.47 -11.04 -20.19
CA LYS A 2 17.16 -10.39 -20.01
C LYS A 2 16.75 -10.63 -18.57
N THR A 3 16.72 -9.59 -17.75
CA THR A 3 16.06 -9.63 -16.45
C THR A 3 14.56 -9.68 -16.70
N GLU A 4 14.00 -10.84 -16.42
CA GLU A 4 12.58 -11.13 -16.44
C GLU A 4 11.98 -10.31 -15.29
N CYS A 5 11.25 -9.24 -15.60
CA CYS A 5 10.36 -8.64 -14.61
C CYS A 5 9.37 -9.72 -14.21
N ALA A 6 9.52 -10.26 -12.99
CA ALA A 6 8.54 -11.15 -12.40
C ALA A 6 7.17 -10.50 -12.56
N ALA A 7 6.26 -11.19 -13.24
CA ALA A 7 5.00 -10.62 -13.67
C ALA A 7 4.26 -10.02 -12.47
N ASP A 8 3.97 -8.72 -12.57
CA ASP A 8 3.05 -7.99 -11.68
C ASP A 8 1.65 -8.59 -11.83
N GLY A 9 1.41 -9.72 -11.16
CA GLY A 9 0.06 -10.18 -10.88
C GLY A 9 -0.68 -9.11 -10.08
N PRO A 10 -2.02 -9.05 -10.17
CA PRO A 10 -2.79 -8.24 -9.23
C PRO A 10 -2.34 -8.64 -7.83
N ILE A 11 -1.86 -7.67 -7.04
CA ILE A 11 -1.72 -7.84 -5.61
C ILE A 11 -3.07 -8.43 -5.18
N LYS A 12 -3.06 -9.63 -4.57
CA LYS A 12 -4.26 -10.22 -3.97
C LYS A 12 -4.72 -9.21 -2.92
N THR A 13 -5.55 -8.29 -3.37
CA THR A 13 -6.33 -7.42 -2.51
C THR A 13 -7.44 -8.33 -2.03
N ASP A 14 -7.63 -8.40 -0.71
CA ASP A 14 -8.76 -9.10 -0.14
C ASP A 14 -10.02 -8.32 -0.54
N ASP A 15 -10.48 -8.50 -1.78
CA ASP A 15 -11.69 -7.86 -2.27
C ASP A 15 -12.90 -8.58 -1.66
N LEU A 16 -13.28 -8.09 -0.48
CA LEU A 16 -14.38 -8.61 0.31
C LEU A 16 -15.73 -7.99 -0.08
N HIS A 17 -15.81 -7.17 -1.15
CA HIS A 17 -17.04 -6.47 -1.53
C HIS A 17 -18.20 -7.43 -1.90
N HIS A 18 -17.87 -8.60 -2.45
CA HIS A 18 -18.83 -9.60 -2.89
C HIS A 18 -19.49 -10.37 -1.74
N LEU A 19 -18.94 -10.30 -0.51
CA LEU A 19 -19.45 -11.03 0.64
C LEU A 19 -20.67 -10.32 1.25
N ARG A 20 -21.70 -11.09 1.60
CA ARG A 20 -22.90 -10.57 2.27
C ARG A 20 -22.76 -10.73 3.78
N GLU A 21 -23.52 -9.94 4.51
CA GLU A 21 -23.54 -10.05 5.96
C GLU A 21 -24.01 -11.44 6.39
N GLY A 22 -23.25 -12.08 7.29
CA GLY A 22 -23.57 -13.41 7.79
C GLY A 22 -23.04 -14.58 6.97
N ASP A 23 -22.45 -14.35 5.79
CA ASP A 23 -21.75 -15.38 5.04
C ASP A 23 -20.53 -15.90 5.84
N ILE A 24 -20.14 -17.15 5.60
CA ILE A 24 -18.95 -17.77 6.20
C ILE A 24 -17.81 -17.70 5.19
N PHE A 25 -16.80 -16.88 5.49
CA PHE A 25 -15.55 -16.83 4.74
C PHE A 25 -14.58 -17.87 5.30
N VAL A 26 -13.94 -18.64 4.42
CA VAL A 26 -12.89 -19.58 4.80
C VAL A 26 -11.59 -19.05 4.23
N ASP A 27 -10.65 -18.73 5.10
CA ASP A 27 -9.33 -18.30 4.66
C ASP A 27 -8.60 -19.46 3.96
N SER A 28 -8.05 -19.18 2.77
CA SER A 28 -7.34 -20.16 1.95
C SER A 28 -6.00 -20.58 2.55
N GLU A 29 -5.39 -19.74 3.39
CA GLU A 29 -4.06 -20.01 3.96
C GLU A 29 -4.15 -20.68 5.34
N SER A 30 -5.00 -20.17 6.23
CA SER A 30 -5.15 -20.71 7.58
C SER A 30 -6.25 -21.78 7.72
N GLY A 31 -7.19 -21.87 6.76
CA GLY A 31 -8.37 -22.72 6.86
C GLY A 31 -9.37 -22.26 7.93
N GLN A 32 -9.16 -21.08 8.53
CA GLN A 32 -10.00 -20.55 9.58
C GLN A 32 -11.31 -19.99 9.01
N LYS A 33 -12.43 -20.24 9.71
CA LYS A 33 -13.77 -19.81 9.30
C LYS A 33 -14.13 -18.51 10.03
N PHE A 34 -14.47 -17.50 9.27
CA PHE A 34 -14.88 -16.19 9.78
C PHE A 34 -16.32 -15.89 9.38
N ARG A 35 -17.09 -15.29 10.28
CA ARG A 35 -18.43 -14.78 9.97
C ARG A 35 -18.33 -13.34 9.50
N VAL A 36 -18.80 -13.07 8.29
CA VAL A 36 -18.74 -11.74 7.69
C VAL A 36 -19.64 -10.78 8.45
N ARG A 37 -19.07 -9.65 8.90
CA ARG A 37 -19.77 -8.52 9.51
C ARG A 37 -19.47 -7.27 8.72
N LYS A 38 -20.51 -6.58 8.25
CA LYS A 38 -20.35 -5.29 7.58
C LYS A 38 -20.33 -4.19 8.64
N THR A 39 -19.27 -3.40 8.65
CA THR A 39 -19.13 -2.21 9.49
C THR A 39 -19.48 -0.96 8.68
N ALA A 40 -19.84 0.13 9.36
CA ALA A 40 -20.10 1.42 8.70
C ALA A 40 -18.82 2.02 8.07
N LEU A 41 -17.65 1.62 8.55
CA LEU A 41 -16.35 2.04 8.05
C LEU A 41 -15.67 0.90 7.26
N PRO A 42 -14.84 1.24 6.25
CA PRO A 42 -14.05 0.26 5.51
C PRO A 42 -13.06 -0.50 6.42
N GLN A 43 -12.71 -1.72 6.02
CA GLN A 43 -11.79 -2.59 6.77
C GLN A 43 -10.43 -1.92 7.01
N GLN A 44 -9.89 -1.22 6.00
CA GLN A 44 -8.63 -0.48 6.12
C GLN A 44 -8.66 0.64 7.15
N SER A 45 -9.85 1.10 7.57
CA SER A 45 -9.99 2.16 8.57
C SER A 45 -10.15 1.64 10.00
N ILE A 46 -10.57 0.38 10.18
CA ILE A 46 -10.96 -0.19 11.48
C ILE A 46 -10.28 -1.53 11.81
N GLY A 47 -9.49 -2.09 10.89
CA GLY A 47 -8.95 -3.45 10.95
C GLY A 47 -7.81 -3.69 11.94
N GLY A 48 -7.26 -2.63 12.53
CA GLY A 48 -6.12 -2.68 13.43
C GLY A 48 -6.47 -3.11 14.86
N PRO A 49 -5.48 -3.51 15.67
CA PRO A 49 -5.70 -4.01 17.04
C PRO A 49 -6.33 -2.98 17.99
N HIS A 50 -6.28 -1.70 17.64
CA HIS A 50 -6.91 -0.60 18.38
C HIS A 50 -8.18 -0.06 17.71
N GLY A 51 -8.70 -0.74 16.68
CA GLY A 51 -9.85 -0.28 15.90
C GLY A 51 -9.56 0.96 15.05
N VAL A 52 -8.29 1.21 14.74
CA VAL A 52 -7.84 2.34 13.92
C VAL A 52 -6.80 1.88 12.89
N GLY A 53 -7.05 2.20 11.63
CA GLY A 53 -6.21 1.79 10.50
C GLY A 53 -6.15 0.28 10.31
N ASP A 54 -5.44 -0.19 9.30
CA ASP A 54 -5.09 -1.60 9.12
C ASP A 54 -3.57 -1.69 8.91
N PRO A 55 -2.81 -2.33 9.82
CA PRO A 55 -1.36 -2.45 9.70
C PRO A 55 -0.92 -3.27 8.48
N ASN A 56 -1.82 -4.04 7.88
CA ASN A 56 -1.57 -4.82 6.68
C ASN A 56 -2.13 -4.17 5.41
N ASP A 57 -2.69 -2.96 5.47
CA ASP A 57 -3.23 -2.28 4.29
C ASP A 57 -2.13 -2.08 3.23
N ARG A 58 -2.41 -2.57 2.02
CA ARG A 58 -1.51 -2.47 0.85
C ARG A 58 -2.13 -1.66 -0.29
N SER A 59 -3.31 -1.08 -0.07
CA SER A 59 -4.09 -0.40 -1.10
C SER A 59 -3.34 0.77 -1.74
N LEU A 60 -2.56 1.52 -0.95
CA LEU A 60 -1.79 2.68 -1.41
C LEU A 60 -0.34 2.37 -1.79
N ARG A 61 0.10 1.11 -1.70
CA ARG A 61 1.51 0.74 -1.87
C ARG A 61 2.08 1.13 -3.24
N ARG A 62 1.27 1.07 -4.30
CA ARG A 62 1.68 1.51 -5.65
C ARG A 62 1.90 3.01 -5.71
N LEU A 63 0.98 3.80 -5.15
CA LEU A 63 1.12 5.26 -5.09
C LEU A 63 2.34 5.67 -4.25
N GLU A 64 2.62 4.94 -3.17
CA GLU A 64 3.82 5.14 -2.37
C GLU A 64 5.10 4.89 -3.18
N ALA A 65 5.19 3.73 -3.83
CA ALA A 65 6.36 3.33 -4.61
C ALA A 65 6.60 4.22 -5.84
N ASP A 66 5.54 4.56 -6.57
CA ASP A 66 5.65 5.20 -7.88
C ASP A 66 5.69 6.74 -7.79
N ILE A 67 5.09 7.33 -6.75
CA ILE A 67 4.92 8.79 -6.66
C ILE A 67 5.50 9.34 -5.36
N LEU A 68 5.06 8.83 -4.21
CA LEU A 68 5.37 9.45 -2.92
C LEU A 68 6.86 9.36 -2.59
N ILE A 69 7.44 8.16 -2.72
CA ILE A 69 8.85 7.90 -2.41
C ILE A 69 9.75 8.69 -3.36
N PRO A 70 9.59 8.64 -4.69
CA PRO A 70 10.42 9.43 -5.62
C PRO A 70 10.37 10.93 -5.33
N ASN A 71 9.19 11.50 -5.09
CA ASN A 71 9.06 12.93 -4.79
C ASN A 71 9.81 13.31 -3.52
N ARG A 72 9.61 12.53 -2.45
CA ARG A 72 10.30 12.78 -1.17
C ARG A 72 11.80 12.62 -1.28
N MET A 73 12.28 11.63 -2.05
CA MET A 73 13.71 11.45 -2.31
C MET A 73 14.29 12.61 -3.11
N ASN A 74 13.59 13.07 -4.15
CA ASN A 74 14.03 14.22 -4.94
C ASN A 74 14.18 15.48 -4.08
N GLU A 75 13.25 15.75 -3.17
CA GLU A 75 13.36 16.87 -2.22
C GLU A 75 14.60 16.77 -1.32
N GLN A 76 15.00 15.56 -0.92
CA GLN A 76 16.20 15.35 -0.11
C GLN A 76 17.47 15.48 -0.96
N VAL A 77 17.48 14.90 -2.16
CA VAL A 77 18.59 15.00 -3.12
C VAL A 77 18.86 16.47 -3.48
N GLN A 78 17.82 17.27 -3.69
CA GLN A 78 17.97 18.72 -3.94
C GLN A 78 18.67 19.44 -2.78
N LYS A 79 18.44 19.04 -1.53
CA LYS A 79 19.06 19.65 -0.35
C LYS A 79 20.50 19.20 -0.12
N VAL A 80 20.80 17.94 -0.43
CA VAL A 80 22.06 17.29 -0.09
C VAL A 80 23.05 17.34 -1.25
N GLU A 81 22.63 16.97 -2.47
CA GLU A 81 23.52 16.76 -3.61
C GLU A 81 23.52 17.95 -4.60
N CYS A 82 22.38 18.61 -4.83
CA CYS A 82 22.30 19.72 -5.80
C CYS A 82 22.83 21.07 -5.28
N ARG A 83 23.53 21.09 -4.14
CA ARG A 83 24.01 22.32 -3.51
C ARG A 83 25.16 22.97 -4.29
N GLU A 84 26.05 22.17 -4.89
CA GLU A 84 27.23 22.66 -5.60
C GLU A 84 26.91 23.34 -6.95
N SER A 85 25.86 22.90 -7.66
CA SER A 85 25.52 23.44 -8.99
C SER A 85 24.78 24.78 -8.95
N LEU A 86 24.22 25.19 -7.81
CA LEU A 86 23.51 26.45 -7.65
C LEU A 86 24.41 27.60 -7.17
N GLU A 87 25.45 27.31 -6.38
CA GLU A 87 26.38 28.36 -5.88
C GLU A 87 27.38 28.83 -6.94
N GLY A 88 27.58 28.08 -8.04
CA GLY A 88 28.48 28.41 -9.14
C GLY A 88 27.81 29.02 -10.39
N TRP A 89 26.47 29.16 -10.41
CA TRP A 89 25.72 29.73 -11.53
C TRP A 89 25.11 31.07 -11.13
N ILE A 90 25.98 32.04 -10.84
CA ILE A 90 25.64 33.46 -10.78
C ILE A 90 26.17 34.05 -12.10
N PRO A 91 25.31 34.52 -13.03
CA PRO A 91 25.77 35.20 -14.23
C PRO A 91 26.49 36.52 -13.93
#